data_AF-A0AAU7Q7I2-F1
#
_entry.id   AF-A0AAU7Q7I2-F1
#
_cell.length_a   1.000
_cell.length_b   1.000
_cell.length_c   1.000
_cell.angle_alpha   90.00
_cell.angle_beta   90.00
_cell.angle_gamma   90.00
#
_symmetry.space_group_name_H-M   'P 1'
#
loop_
_entity.id
_entity.type
_entity.pdbx_description
1 polymer ?
#
loop_
_entity_poly.entity_id
_entity_poly.type
_entity_poly.pdbx_seq_one_letter_code
_entity_poly.pdbx_strand_id
1 'polypeptide(L)'
;MENYNNLTEMRHQEEIFSRIRAYEILRNLDVEEYKATGKIVAKISNQELSFKAQRFMASMNHELTNSAIKKTLAQDYNRLYVYILKMCTIQMRGPNKSLESKLINLLEFSHYDAHFIGIREILLAKRFFEEGTQFSFFHKVRNNAKDFWSYVRGMAWDLRHQRFLECAITLKLEKDSYNFFPSILTCDKKFIQILDDYTIKAIVFNYKTKEILPFYDTDFSFEIAKVGVKIKDLLTKLTYDDAVRQRQFYQNGPEYLSNLVLVLENELEEVSGIKR
;
A
#
# COMPACT_ATOMS: atom_id res chain seq x y z
N MET A 1 -3.65 -2.66 -12.60
CA MET A 1 -2.97 -1.42 -13.02
C MET A 1 -1.46 -1.55 -12.91
N GLU A 2 -0.93 -2.02 -11.79
CA GLU A 2 0.51 -2.35 -11.66
C GLU A 2 1.03 -3.23 -12.79
N ASN A 3 0.37 -4.36 -13.05
CA ASN A 3 0.64 -5.22 -14.19
C ASN A 3 -0.29 -4.95 -15.39
N TYR A 4 -1.08 -3.88 -15.39
CA TYR A 4 -2.00 -3.62 -16.52
C TYR A 4 -1.24 -3.42 -17.82
N ASN A 5 -0.19 -2.61 -17.76
CA ASN A 5 0.71 -2.39 -18.91
C ASN A 5 1.44 -3.69 -19.31
N ASN A 6 1.72 -4.56 -18.34
CA ASN A 6 2.33 -5.87 -18.58
C ASN A 6 1.30 -6.89 -19.15
N LEU A 7 0.00 -6.70 -18.92
CA LEU A 7 -1.04 -7.61 -19.44
C LEU A 7 -1.48 -7.23 -20.85
N THR A 8 -1.12 -6.05 -21.36
CA THR A 8 -1.40 -5.64 -22.74
C THR A 8 -0.34 -6.12 -23.74
N GLU A 9 0.83 -6.56 -23.26
CA GLU A 9 1.94 -7.03 -24.11
C GLU A 9 2.08 -8.56 -24.04
N MET A 10 2.09 -9.22 -25.21
CA MET A 10 2.08 -10.68 -25.31
C MET A 10 3.26 -11.36 -24.57
N ARG A 11 4.47 -10.79 -24.65
CA ARG A 11 5.66 -11.32 -23.96
C ARG A 11 5.50 -11.29 -22.43
N HIS A 12 4.95 -10.21 -21.90
CA HIS A 12 4.71 -10.07 -20.47
C HIS A 12 3.56 -10.96 -19.99
N GLN A 13 2.56 -11.25 -20.85
CA GLN A 13 1.52 -12.24 -20.53
C GLN A 13 2.09 -13.65 -20.31
N GLU A 14 3.08 -14.08 -21.09
CA GLU A 14 3.74 -15.38 -20.90
C GLU A 14 4.49 -15.45 -19.57
N GLU A 15 5.20 -14.38 -19.20
CA GLU A 15 5.88 -14.29 -17.90
C GLU A 15 4.89 -14.32 -16.73
N ILE A 16 3.78 -13.60 -16.85
CA ILE A 16 2.70 -13.59 -15.86
C ILE A 16 2.07 -14.99 -15.74
N PHE A 17 1.79 -15.65 -16.86
CA PHE A 17 1.27 -17.02 -16.88
C PHE A 17 2.22 -17.98 -16.15
N SER A 18 3.52 -17.91 -16.45
CA SER A 18 4.54 -18.75 -15.82
C SER A 18 4.58 -18.56 -14.31
N ARG A 19 4.51 -17.30 -13.83
CA ARG A 19 4.45 -16.98 -12.39
C ARG A 19 3.18 -17.52 -11.74
N ILE A 20 2.01 -17.32 -12.34
CA ILE A 20 0.74 -17.85 -11.82
C ILE A 20 0.80 -19.37 -11.75
N ARG A 21 1.33 -20.04 -12.77
CA ARG A 21 1.49 -21.49 -12.79
C ARG A 21 2.44 -21.97 -11.68
N ALA A 22 3.54 -21.26 -11.42
CA ALA A 22 4.42 -21.57 -10.29
C ALA A 22 3.70 -21.45 -8.94
N TYR A 23 2.84 -20.44 -8.76
CA TYR A 23 1.99 -20.33 -7.57
C TYR A 23 0.99 -21.49 -7.46
N GLU A 24 0.39 -21.93 -8.56
CA GLU A 24 -0.50 -23.10 -8.55
C GLU A 24 0.26 -24.40 -8.22
N ILE A 25 1.54 -24.52 -8.57
CA ILE A 25 2.39 -25.64 -8.09
C ILE A 25 2.48 -25.60 -6.57
N LEU A 26 2.82 -24.44 -5.99
CA LEU A 26 2.94 -24.30 -4.53
C LEU A 26 1.60 -24.53 -3.82
N ARG A 27 0.50 -24.05 -4.37
CA ARG A 27 -0.86 -24.22 -3.81
C ARG A 27 -1.30 -25.69 -3.79
N ASN A 28 -0.83 -26.48 -4.75
CA ASN A 28 -1.16 -27.89 -4.88
C ASN A 28 0.07 -28.77 -4.59
N LEU A 29 1.01 -28.30 -3.76
CA LEU A 29 2.27 -28.97 -3.47
C LEU A 29 2.06 -30.38 -2.91
N ASP A 30 2.81 -31.34 -3.44
CA ASP A 30 2.96 -32.64 -2.81
C ASP A 30 3.98 -32.55 -1.67
N VAL A 31 3.45 -32.29 -0.47
CA VAL A 31 4.23 -32.15 0.75
C VAL A 31 5.01 -33.43 1.09
N GLU A 32 4.46 -34.61 0.80
CA GLU A 32 5.10 -35.88 1.16
C GLU A 32 6.25 -36.18 0.21
N GLU A 33 6.06 -35.98 -1.09
CA GLU A 33 7.14 -36.09 -2.07
C GLU A 33 8.24 -35.05 -1.81
N TYR A 34 7.86 -33.80 -1.48
CA TYR A 34 8.84 -32.76 -1.13
C TYR A 34 9.68 -33.14 0.09
N LYS A 35 9.07 -33.69 1.15
CA LYS A 35 9.81 -34.16 2.33
C LYS A 35 10.74 -35.33 2.01
N ALA A 36 10.32 -36.24 1.12
CA ALA A 36 11.08 -37.43 0.78
C ALA A 36 12.26 -37.14 -0.14
N THR A 37 12.10 -36.25 -1.12
CA THR A 37 13.08 -36.06 -2.21
C THR A 37 13.62 -34.64 -2.34
N GLY A 38 13.05 -33.67 -1.62
CA GLY A 38 13.36 -32.24 -1.76
C GLY A 38 12.80 -31.61 -3.05
N LYS A 39 12.06 -32.36 -3.88
CA LYS A 39 11.54 -31.87 -5.16
C LYS A 39 10.20 -31.18 -4.98
N ILE A 40 10.06 -30.01 -5.62
CA ILE A 40 8.80 -29.28 -5.65
C ILE A 40 7.96 -29.82 -6.81
N VAL A 41 6.94 -30.62 -6.50
CA VAL A 41 5.98 -31.12 -7.48
C VAL A 41 4.54 -30.91 -6.99
N ALA A 42 3.61 -30.77 -7.92
CA ALA A 42 2.19 -30.63 -7.59
C ALA A 42 1.51 -32.01 -7.55
N LYS A 43 0.52 -32.16 -6.67
CA LYS A 43 -0.37 -33.34 -6.62
C LYS A 43 -1.30 -33.47 -7.82
N ILE A 44 -1.45 -32.39 -8.58
CA ILE A 44 -2.33 -32.30 -9.75
C ILE A 44 -1.51 -32.34 -11.04
N SER A 45 -2.18 -32.70 -12.15
CA SER A 45 -1.53 -32.83 -13.45
C SER A 45 -1.05 -31.49 -14.02
N ASN A 46 -0.08 -31.54 -14.94
CA ASN A 46 0.38 -30.36 -15.69
C ASN A 46 -0.73 -29.67 -16.51
N GLN A 47 -1.69 -30.45 -17.01
CA GLN A 47 -2.85 -29.93 -17.73
C GLN A 47 -3.76 -29.15 -16.78
N GLU A 48 -4.00 -29.68 -15.59
CA GLU A 48 -4.83 -29.02 -14.57
C GLU A 48 -4.15 -27.75 -14.03
N LEU A 49 -2.83 -27.77 -13.81
CA LEU A 49 -2.06 -26.57 -13.47
C LEU A 49 -2.22 -25.47 -14.53
N SER A 50 -2.07 -25.83 -15.80
CA SER A 50 -2.21 -24.89 -16.92
C SER A 50 -3.64 -24.34 -16.99
N PHE A 51 -4.65 -25.19 -16.82
CA PHE A 51 -6.05 -24.78 -16.80
C PHE A 51 -6.36 -23.80 -15.67
N LYS A 52 -5.90 -24.08 -14.44
CA LYS A 52 -6.07 -23.17 -13.28
C LYS A 52 -5.38 -21.82 -13.53
N ALA A 53 -4.16 -21.84 -14.06
CA ALA A 53 -3.43 -20.60 -14.37
C ALA A 53 -4.11 -19.79 -15.48
N GLN A 54 -4.61 -20.43 -16.54
CA GLN A 54 -5.36 -19.76 -17.62
C GLN A 54 -6.65 -19.14 -17.08
N ARG A 55 -7.39 -19.88 -16.24
CA ARG A 55 -8.62 -19.37 -15.61
C ARG A 55 -8.34 -18.15 -14.75
N PHE A 56 -7.25 -18.15 -13.98
CA PHE A 56 -6.84 -17.00 -13.18
C PHE A 56 -6.50 -15.79 -14.05
N MET A 57 -5.72 -15.98 -15.14
CA MET A 57 -5.43 -14.92 -16.10
C MET A 57 -6.70 -14.36 -16.77
N ALA A 58 -7.65 -15.22 -17.14
CA ALA A 58 -8.92 -14.80 -17.71
C ALA A 58 -9.72 -13.93 -16.73
N SER A 59 -9.77 -14.32 -15.44
CA SER A 59 -10.38 -13.49 -14.38
C SER A 59 -9.70 -12.14 -14.27
N MET A 60 -8.37 -12.11 -14.24
CA MET A 60 -7.59 -10.87 -14.18
C MET A 60 -7.89 -9.96 -15.38
N ASN A 61 -7.91 -10.50 -16.60
CA ASN A 61 -8.27 -9.74 -17.80
C ASN A 61 -9.71 -9.21 -17.77
N HIS A 62 -10.65 -9.97 -17.19
CA HIS A 62 -12.02 -9.50 -17.00
C HIS A 62 -12.11 -8.36 -15.97
N GLU A 63 -11.39 -8.46 -14.86
CA GLU A 63 -11.31 -7.36 -13.88
C GLU A 63 -10.72 -6.09 -14.52
N LEU A 64 -9.80 -6.25 -15.46
CA LEU A 64 -9.25 -5.15 -16.26
C LEU A 64 -10.21 -4.57 -17.30
N THR A 65 -11.38 -5.13 -17.54
CA THR A 65 -12.42 -4.47 -18.35
C THR A 65 -13.48 -3.79 -17.49
N ASN A 66 -13.55 -4.13 -16.21
CA ASN A 66 -14.50 -3.56 -15.26
C ASN A 66 -14.07 -2.16 -14.79
N SER A 67 -14.79 -1.14 -15.24
CA SER A 67 -14.51 0.27 -14.92
C SER A 67 -14.67 0.61 -13.43
N ALA A 68 -15.62 -0.03 -12.73
CA ALA A 68 -15.83 0.19 -11.30
C ALA A 68 -14.66 -0.34 -10.47
N ILE A 69 -14.20 -1.57 -10.77
CA ILE A 69 -13.03 -2.17 -10.10
C ILE A 69 -11.78 -1.33 -10.34
N LYS A 70 -11.55 -0.88 -11.58
CA LYS A 70 -10.45 0.04 -11.91
C LYS A 70 -10.48 1.31 -11.08
N LYS A 71 -11.65 1.93 -10.94
CA LYS A 71 -11.82 3.17 -10.19
C LYS A 71 -11.53 2.97 -8.71
N THR A 72 -12.06 1.93 -8.07
CA THR A 72 -11.76 1.60 -6.68
C THR A 72 -10.27 1.34 -6.47
N LEU A 73 -9.66 0.55 -7.37
CA LEU A 73 -8.23 0.26 -7.32
C LEU A 73 -7.38 1.54 -7.43
N ALA A 74 -7.75 2.46 -8.32
CA ALA A 74 -7.07 3.74 -8.49
C ALA A 74 -7.19 4.61 -7.25
N GLN A 75 -8.36 4.64 -6.61
CA GLN A 75 -8.58 5.39 -5.38
C GLN A 75 -7.73 4.83 -4.22
N ASP A 76 -7.72 3.51 -4.05
CA ASP A 76 -6.91 2.85 -3.01
C ASP A 76 -5.42 3.11 -3.21
N TYR A 77 -4.94 2.99 -4.45
CA TYR A 77 -3.56 3.31 -4.80
C TYR A 77 -3.25 4.79 -4.53
N ASN A 78 -4.08 5.71 -5.03
CA ASN A 78 -3.84 7.15 -4.91
C ASN A 78 -3.83 7.60 -3.44
N ARG A 79 -4.67 7.03 -2.57
CA ARG A 79 -4.65 7.32 -1.13
C ARG A 79 -3.29 7.08 -0.49
N LEU A 80 -2.57 6.06 -0.94
CA LEU A 80 -1.24 5.71 -0.43
C LEU A 80 -0.16 6.50 -1.16
N TYR A 81 -0.31 6.68 -2.47
CA TYR A 81 0.63 7.40 -3.30
C TYR A 81 0.78 8.86 -2.88
N VAL A 82 -0.31 9.57 -2.55
CA VAL A 82 -0.24 10.97 -2.09
C VAL A 82 0.57 11.10 -0.78
N TYR A 83 0.47 10.13 0.13
CA TYR A 83 1.26 10.09 1.35
C TYR A 83 2.75 9.88 1.05
N ILE A 84 3.06 8.91 0.18
CA ILE A 84 4.43 8.68 -0.28
C ILE A 84 5.03 9.93 -0.93
N LEU A 85 4.31 10.56 -1.86
CA LEU A 85 4.75 11.79 -2.51
C LEU A 85 5.03 12.89 -1.48
N LYS A 86 4.10 13.11 -0.54
CA LYS A 86 4.27 14.16 0.46
C LYS A 86 5.44 13.88 1.41
N MET A 87 5.63 12.63 1.83
CA MET A 87 6.80 12.23 2.63
C MET A 87 8.11 12.54 1.90
N CYS A 88 8.23 12.13 0.63
CA CYS A 88 9.39 12.41 -0.19
C CYS A 88 9.64 13.92 -0.30
N THR A 89 8.61 14.71 -0.61
CA THR A 89 8.71 16.17 -0.73
C THR A 89 9.17 16.82 0.58
N ILE A 90 8.57 16.45 1.72
CA ILE A 90 8.93 17.00 3.03
C ILE A 90 10.40 16.70 3.34
N GLN A 91 10.83 15.45 3.14
CA GLN A 91 12.20 15.03 3.44
C GLN A 91 13.22 15.71 2.51
N MET A 92 12.93 15.82 1.22
CA MET A 92 13.86 16.39 0.24
C MET A 92 13.94 17.92 0.34
N ARG A 93 12.83 18.61 0.64
CA ARG A 93 12.80 20.08 0.81
C ARG A 93 13.53 20.54 2.07
N GLY A 94 13.53 19.72 3.12
CA GLY A 94 14.09 20.10 4.41
C GLY A 94 14.69 18.92 5.16
N PRO A 95 15.79 18.31 4.66
CA PRO A 95 16.38 17.12 5.30
C PRO A 95 16.79 17.38 6.75
N ASN A 96 17.23 18.61 7.05
CA ASN A 96 17.70 19.02 8.38
C ASN A 96 16.58 19.62 9.28
N LYS A 97 15.32 19.66 8.82
CA LYS A 97 14.21 20.08 9.68
C LYS A 97 14.00 19.08 10.81
N SER A 98 13.56 19.56 11.97
CA SER A 98 13.25 18.69 13.09
C SER A 98 12.16 17.68 12.74
N LEU A 99 12.20 16.51 13.38
CA LEU A 99 11.16 15.49 13.26
C LEU A 99 9.77 16.08 13.55
N GLU A 100 9.65 16.88 14.62
CA GLU A 100 8.41 17.54 14.99
C GLU A 100 7.86 18.42 13.85
N SER A 101 8.71 19.24 13.23
CA SER A 101 8.30 20.10 12.11
C SER A 101 7.86 19.30 10.89
N LYS A 102 8.58 18.22 10.54
CA LYS A 102 8.23 17.37 9.39
C LYS A 102 6.89 16.67 9.60
N LEU A 103 6.64 16.13 10.80
CA LEU A 103 5.37 15.47 11.14
C LEU A 103 4.21 16.45 11.24
N ILE A 104 4.40 17.68 11.74
CA ILE A 104 3.37 18.72 11.69
C ILE A 104 2.95 18.99 10.24
N ASN A 105 3.91 19.20 9.33
CA ASN A 105 3.60 19.43 7.91
C ASN A 105 2.80 18.27 7.31
N LEU A 106 3.10 17.02 7.69
CA LEU A 106 2.37 15.86 7.19
C LEU A 106 0.96 15.76 7.78
N LEU A 107 0.78 16.07 9.07
CA LEU A 107 -0.54 16.07 9.73
C LEU A 107 -1.44 17.18 9.17
N GLU A 108 -0.89 18.36 8.93
CA GLU A 108 -1.58 19.47 8.27
C GLU A 108 -2.01 19.06 6.85
N PHE A 109 -1.10 18.49 6.06
CA PHE A 109 -1.42 17.92 4.75
C PHE A 109 -2.55 16.88 4.82
N SER A 110 -2.48 15.96 5.79
CA SER A 110 -3.48 14.91 5.99
C SER A 110 -4.89 15.49 6.21
N HIS A 111 -4.97 16.64 6.86
CA HIS A 111 -6.22 17.31 7.18
C HIS A 111 -6.72 18.24 6.08
N TYR A 112 -5.86 19.13 5.60
CA TYR A 112 -6.22 20.26 4.72
C TYR A 112 -6.14 19.94 3.24
N ASP A 113 -5.31 18.98 2.82
CA ASP A 113 -5.13 18.64 1.40
C ASP A 113 -5.67 17.25 1.09
N ALA A 114 -5.23 16.23 1.85
CA ALA A 114 -5.63 14.85 1.62
C ALA A 114 -7.06 14.59 2.12
N HIS A 115 -7.46 15.27 3.19
CA HIS A 115 -8.73 15.09 3.90
C HIS A 115 -8.95 13.70 4.49
N PHE A 116 -7.89 12.93 4.75
CA PHE A 116 -7.95 11.66 5.49
C PHE A 116 -6.65 11.41 6.25
N ILE A 117 -6.75 10.69 7.36
CA ILE A 117 -5.63 10.36 8.25
C ILE A 117 -5.21 8.91 8.03
N GLY A 118 -4.01 8.71 7.47
CA GLY A 118 -3.37 7.40 7.31
C GLY A 118 -2.50 7.09 8.51
N ILE A 119 -3.04 6.39 9.51
CA ILE A 119 -2.34 6.07 10.77
C ILE A 119 -0.98 5.39 10.50
N ARG A 120 -0.97 4.33 9.68
CA ARG A 120 0.24 3.59 9.31
C ARG A 120 1.18 4.44 8.50
N GLU A 121 0.66 5.21 7.55
CA GLU A 121 1.46 6.09 6.72
C GLU A 121 2.17 7.18 7.55
N ILE A 122 1.53 7.70 8.60
CA ILE A 122 2.15 8.66 9.52
C ILE A 122 3.25 8.00 10.38
N LEU A 123 3.04 6.76 10.85
CA LEU A 123 4.09 6.01 11.56
C LEU A 123 5.29 5.70 10.64
N LEU A 124 5.00 5.34 9.39
CA LEU A 124 6.00 5.16 8.34
C LEU A 124 6.79 6.44 8.08
N ALA A 125 6.09 7.58 8.01
CA ALA A 125 6.72 8.88 7.85
C ALA A 125 7.61 9.25 9.02
N LYS A 126 7.19 8.98 10.26
CA LYS A 126 8.01 9.22 11.45
C LYS A 126 9.36 8.53 11.30
N ARG A 127 9.36 7.23 11.00
CA ARG A 127 10.58 6.44 10.82
C ARG A 127 11.43 6.98 9.67
N PHE A 128 10.80 7.28 8.53
CA PHE A 128 11.50 7.85 7.38
C PHE A 128 12.12 9.22 7.68
N PHE A 129 11.45 10.08 8.44
CA PHE A 129 11.97 11.40 8.80
C PHE A 129 13.12 11.34 9.81
N GLU A 130 13.16 10.29 10.65
CA GLU A 130 14.26 9.99 11.57
C GLU A 130 15.49 9.43 10.84
N GLU A 131 15.29 8.43 9.96
CA GLU A 131 16.37 7.65 9.34
C GLU A 131 16.77 8.15 7.94
N GLY A 132 15.89 8.89 7.26
CA GLY A 132 16.07 9.33 5.88
C GLY A 132 16.30 8.15 4.93
N THR A 133 17.36 8.22 4.11
CA THR A 133 17.72 7.17 3.15
C THR A 133 18.34 5.92 3.78
N GLN A 134 18.64 5.95 5.09
CA GLN A 134 19.05 4.75 5.82
C GLN A 134 17.88 3.79 6.05
N PHE A 135 16.65 4.32 6.01
CA PHE A 135 15.47 3.47 6.00
C PHE A 135 15.35 2.76 4.66
N SER A 136 15.51 1.43 4.67
CA SER A 136 15.66 0.61 3.46
C SER A 136 14.52 0.79 2.46
N PHE A 137 13.29 0.98 2.94
CA PHE A 137 12.11 1.22 2.10
C PHE A 137 12.18 2.55 1.35
N PHE A 138 12.88 3.57 1.85
CA PHE A 138 13.04 4.88 1.20
C PHE A 138 14.47 5.12 0.67
N HIS A 139 15.32 4.10 0.56
CA HIS A 139 16.74 4.24 0.18
C HIS A 139 17.00 4.95 -1.17
N LYS A 140 16.04 4.93 -2.12
CA LYS A 140 16.14 5.65 -3.41
C LYS A 140 15.54 7.06 -3.38
N VAL A 141 15.00 7.52 -2.25
CA VAL A 141 14.44 8.87 -2.12
C VAL A 141 15.56 9.87 -1.87
N ARG A 142 16.28 10.18 -2.94
CA ARG A 142 17.42 11.11 -2.99
C ARG A 142 17.51 11.77 -4.36
N ASN A 143 18.17 12.93 -4.42
CA ASN A 143 18.38 13.64 -5.67
C ASN A 143 19.09 12.77 -6.71
N ASN A 144 18.71 12.91 -7.97
CA ASN A 144 19.29 12.21 -9.12
C ASN A 144 19.23 10.66 -9.04
N ALA A 145 18.32 10.08 -8.26
CA ALA A 145 18.15 8.64 -8.22
C ALA A 145 17.64 8.12 -9.58
N LYS A 146 18.34 7.14 -10.16
CA LYS A 146 17.86 6.43 -11.35
C LYS A 146 16.53 5.72 -11.03
N ASP A 147 15.59 5.78 -11.98
CA ASP A 147 14.27 5.14 -11.88
C ASP A 147 13.45 5.62 -10.67
N PHE A 148 13.71 6.84 -10.18
CA PHE A 148 13.05 7.43 -9.00
C PHE A 148 11.53 7.29 -9.05
N TRP A 149 10.90 7.74 -10.12
CA TRP A 149 9.44 7.72 -10.25
C TRP A 149 8.86 6.31 -10.31
N SER A 150 9.54 5.39 -10.98
CA SER A 150 9.16 3.97 -10.98
C SER A 150 9.22 3.40 -9.56
N TYR A 151 10.26 3.74 -8.80
CA TYR A 151 10.41 3.32 -7.42
C TYR A 151 9.33 3.90 -6.49
N VAL A 152 9.08 5.21 -6.56
CA VAL A 152 8.07 5.88 -5.73
C VAL A 152 6.67 5.33 -5.99
N ARG A 153 6.34 5.05 -7.26
CA ARG A 153 5.09 4.36 -7.63
C ARG A 153 5.04 2.92 -7.10
N GLY A 154 6.16 2.20 -7.17
CA GLY A 154 6.30 0.84 -6.60
C GLY A 154 6.01 0.80 -5.10
N MET A 155 6.55 1.75 -4.33
CA MET A 155 6.29 1.85 -2.88
C MET A 155 4.80 1.98 -2.57
N ALA A 156 4.05 2.75 -3.36
CA ALA A 156 2.60 2.88 -3.19
C ALA A 156 1.86 1.55 -3.48
N TRP A 157 2.34 0.76 -4.44
CA TRP A 157 1.81 -0.60 -4.69
C TRP A 157 2.10 -1.53 -3.51
N ASP A 158 3.31 -1.52 -2.95
CA ASP A 158 3.66 -2.33 -1.78
C ASP A 158 2.71 -2.05 -0.60
N LEU A 159 2.54 -0.77 -0.25
CA LEU A 159 1.61 -0.36 0.81
C LEU A 159 0.14 -0.69 0.50
N ARG A 160 -0.22 -0.70 -0.79
CA ARG A 160 -1.56 -1.08 -1.26
C ARG A 160 -1.79 -2.56 -1.07
N HIS A 161 -0.81 -3.40 -1.37
CA HIS A 161 -0.91 -4.84 -1.12
C HIS A 161 -1.13 -5.12 0.36
N GLN A 162 -0.37 -4.48 1.24
CA GLN A 162 -0.60 -4.60 2.68
C GLN A 162 -2.04 -4.19 3.03
N ARG A 163 -2.49 -2.99 2.62
CA ARG A 163 -3.87 -2.51 2.86
C ARG A 163 -4.93 -3.48 2.33
N PHE A 164 -4.70 -4.07 1.16
CA PHE A 164 -5.60 -5.05 0.58
C PHE A 164 -5.73 -6.29 1.46
N LEU A 165 -4.65 -6.78 2.07
CA LEU A 165 -4.72 -7.90 3.02
C LEU A 165 -5.58 -7.53 4.25
N GLU A 166 -5.46 -6.30 4.76
CA GLU A 166 -6.29 -5.83 5.88
C GLU A 166 -7.77 -5.82 5.51
N CYS A 167 -8.11 -5.38 4.29
CA CYS A 167 -9.50 -5.37 3.81
C CYS A 167 -10.00 -6.78 3.48
N ALA A 168 -9.12 -7.62 2.92
CA ALA A 168 -9.50 -8.93 2.40
C ALA A 168 -10.02 -9.86 3.50
N ILE A 169 -9.61 -9.67 4.77
CA ILE A 169 -10.17 -10.44 5.91
C ILE A 169 -11.69 -10.36 6.03
N THR A 170 -12.29 -9.29 5.48
CA THR A 170 -13.75 -9.06 5.48
C THR A 170 -14.48 -9.79 4.35
N LEU A 171 -13.75 -10.39 3.42
CA LEU A 171 -14.32 -11.11 2.29
C LEU A 171 -14.87 -12.45 2.75
N LYS A 172 -16.13 -12.71 2.42
CA LYS A 172 -16.76 -14.01 2.59
C LYS A 172 -16.70 -14.77 1.26
N LEU A 173 -15.62 -15.52 1.06
CA LEU A 173 -15.38 -16.25 -0.20
C LEU A 173 -16.26 -17.50 -0.35
N GLU A 174 -16.71 -18.08 0.76
CA GLU A 174 -17.57 -19.27 0.77
C GLU A 174 -18.78 -19.04 1.68
N LYS A 175 -19.93 -19.61 1.34
CA LYS A 175 -21.20 -19.38 2.06
C LYS A 175 -21.12 -19.79 3.53
N ASP A 176 -20.28 -20.79 3.83
CA ASP A 176 -20.14 -21.41 5.15
C ASP A 176 -18.81 -21.08 5.85
N SER A 177 -17.93 -20.28 5.22
CA SER A 177 -16.70 -19.84 5.90
C SER A 177 -17.01 -18.70 6.88
N TYR A 178 -16.51 -18.86 8.12
CA TYR A 178 -16.65 -17.84 9.15
C TYR A 178 -15.67 -16.68 8.95
N ASN A 179 -14.43 -16.98 8.56
CA ASN A 179 -13.35 -16.02 8.37
C ASN A 179 -12.51 -16.40 7.15
N PHE A 180 -12.01 -15.40 6.41
CA PHE A 180 -10.97 -15.58 5.40
C PHE A 180 -9.68 -14.96 5.91
N PHE A 181 -8.58 -15.72 5.89
CA PHE A 181 -7.26 -15.23 6.30
C PHE A 181 -6.41 -15.00 5.05
N PRO A 182 -6.30 -13.76 4.56
CA PRO A 182 -5.48 -13.48 3.40
C PRO A 182 -4.00 -13.63 3.76
N SER A 183 -3.24 -14.24 2.85
CA SER A 183 -1.79 -14.42 2.98
C SER A 183 -1.07 -13.87 1.77
N ILE A 184 0.09 -13.25 1.97
CA ILE A 184 1.00 -12.84 0.91
C ILE A 184 2.32 -13.61 1.06
N LEU A 185 2.88 -14.04 -0.07
CA LEU A 185 4.23 -14.58 -0.14
C LEU A 185 5.11 -13.58 -0.88
N THR A 186 6.15 -13.09 -0.22
CA THR A 186 7.11 -12.15 -0.81
C THR A 186 8.53 -12.51 -0.39
N CYS A 187 9.49 -12.27 -1.29
CA CYS A 187 10.92 -12.37 -1.01
C CYS A 187 11.57 -10.96 -0.95
N ASP A 188 10.79 -9.89 -1.10
CA ASP A 188 11.30 -8.53 -0.98
C ASP A 188 11.53 -8.19 0.49
N LYS A 189 12.80 -8.18 0.89
CA LYS A 189 13.21 -7.89 2.26
C LYS A 189 12.79 -6.51 2.76
N LYS A 190 12.68 -5.52 1.87
CA LYS A 190 12.28 -4.15 2.22
C LYS A 190 10.79 -4.11 2.51
N PHE A 191 10.00 -4.81 1.70
CA PHE A 191 8.57 -4.94 1.95
C PHE A 191 8.27 -5.79 3.20
N ILE A 192 9.02 -6.88 3.42
CA ILE A 192 8.92 -7.69 4.65
C ILE A 192 9.16 -6.82 5.89
N GLN A 193 10.19 -5.97 5.87
CA GLN A 193 10.46 -5.04 6.98
C GLN A 193 9.23 -4.16 7.29
N ILE A 194 8.55 -3.62 6.27
CA ILE A 194 7.32 -2.83 6.46
C ILE A 194 6.19 -3.67 7.07
N LEU A 195 6.02 -4.91 6.63
CA LEU A 195 5.00 -5.81 7.20
C LEU A 195 5.26 -6.10 8.67
N ASP A 196 6.52 -6.35 9.03
CA ASP A 196 6.93 -6.64 10.41
C ASP A 196 6.76 -5.41 11.32
N ASP A 197 7.23 -4.24 10.87
CA ASP A 197 7.17 -2.98 11.62
C ASP A 197 5.74 -2.53 11.95
N TYR A 198 4.79 -2.85 11.06
CA TYR A 198 3.39 -2.45 11.15
C TYR A 198 2.46 -3.65 11.25
N THR A 199 2.83 -4.58 12.12
CA THR A 199 2.03 -5.76 12.45
C THR A 199 0.66 -5.35 12.99
N ILE A 200 -0.40 -5.99 12.48
CA ILE A 200 -1.78 -5.75 12.87
C ILE A 200 -2.14 -6.66 14.04
N LYS A 201 -2.64 -6.05 15.11
CA LYS A 201 -3.09 -6.73 16.33
C LYS A 201 -4.58 -7.08 16.27
N ALA A 202 -5.39 -6.17 15.72
CA ALA A 202 -6.82 -6.37 15.57
C ALA A 202 -7.36 -5.56 14.40
N ILE A 203 -8.49 -6.00 13.84
CA ILE A 203 -9.25 -5.24 12.85
C ILE A 203 -10.69 -5.17 13.36
N VAL A 204 -11.19 -3.94 13.53
CA VAL A 204 -12.61 -3.71 13.78
C VAL A 204 -13.30 -3.51 12.43
N PHE A 205 -14.36 -4.28 12.20
CA PHE A 205 -15.10 -4.24 10.95
C PHE A 205 -16.56 -3.85 11.20
N ASN A 206 -17.02 -2.84 10.47
CA ASN A 206 -18.42 -2.46 10.48
C ASN A 206 -19.18 -3.20 9.37
N TYR A 207 -20.01 -4.18 9.74
CA TYR A 207 -20.79 -4.97 8.78
C TYR A 207 -21.74 -4.15 7.91
N LYS A 208 -22.19 -2.98 8.39
CA LYS A 208 -23.13 -2.09 7.67
C LYS A 208 -22.41 -1.22 6.65
N THR A 209 -21.34 -0.53 7.06
CA THR A 209 -20.60 0.41 6.19
C THR A 209 -19.50 -0.27 5.39
N LYS A 210 -19.15 -1.51 5.73
CA LYS A 210 -17.99 -2.26 5.21
C LYS A 210 -16.64 -1.60 5.51
N GLU A 211 -16.61 -0.62 6.39
CA GLU A 211 -15.38 0.04 6.82
C GLU A 211 -14.60 -0.87 7.77
N ILE A 212 -13.27 -0.80 7.65
CA ILE A 212 -12.34 -1.43 8.57
C ILE A 212 -11.55 -0.36 9.33
N LEU A 213 -11.24 -0.66 10.58
CA LEU A 213 -10.33 0.10 11.42
C LEU A 213 -9.24 -0.85 11.95
N PRO A 214 -8.04 -0.84 11.35
CA PRO A 214 -6.93 -1.65 11.84
C PRO A 214 -6.31 -1.02 13.09
N PHE A 215 -6.02 -1.87 14.06
CA PHE A 215 -5.23 -1.57 15.25
C PHE A 215 -3.89 -2.28 15.12
N TYR A 216 -2.83 -1.49 15.00
CA TYR A 216 -1.46 -2.00 14.94
C TYR A 216 -0.95 -2.33 16.34
N ASP A 217 0.08 -3.17 16.43
CA ASP A 217 0.72 -3.47 17.72
C ASP A 217 1.40 -2.23 18.31
N THR A 218 1.84 -1.32 17.44
CA THR A 218 2.37 -0.01 17.78
C THR A 218 1.26 0.97 18.18
N ASP A 219 1.36 1.57 19.37
CA ASP A 219 0.45 2.65 19.81
C ASP A 219 0.74 3.95 19.05
N PHE A 220 -0.11 4.24 18.06
CA PHE A 220 -0.03 5.44 17.24
C PHE A 220 0.00 6.73 18.05
N SER A 221 -0.96 6.89 18.97
CA SER A 221 -1.13 8.13 19.72
C SER A 221 0.07 8.39 20.60
N PHE A 222 0.59 7.35 21.26
CA PHE A 222 1.80 7.43 22.07
C PHE A 222 3.04 7.75 21.22
N GLU A 223 3.27 7.01 20.14
CA GLU A 223 4.46 7.14 19.29
C GLU A 223 4.58 8.48 18.58
N ILE A 224 3.46 9.11 18.24
CA ILE A 224 3.45 10.42 17.59
C ILE A 224 3.46 11.54 18.63
N ALA A 225 2.72 11.41 19.74
CA ALA A 225 2.69 12.46 20.77
C ALA A 225 4.04 12.63 21.50
N LYS A 226 4.87 11.58 21.61
CA LYS A 226 6.20 11.67 22.22
C LYS A 226 7.20 12.53 21.44
N VAL A 227 6.91 12.84 20.17
CA VAL A 227 7.80 13.66 19.32
C VAL A 227 7.83 15.12 19.80
N GLY A 228 6.74 15.63 20.36
CA GLY A 228 6.70 16.98 20.91
C GLY A 228 5.31 17.48 21.23
N VAL A 229 5.25 18.54 22.04
CA VAL A 229 4.00 19.12 22.56
C VAL A 229 3.13 19.67 21.44
N LYS A 230 3.72 20.29 20.41
CA LYS A 230 2.93 20.88 19.31
C LYS A 230 2.20 19.81 18.51
N ILE A 231 2.85 18.66 18.31
CA ILE A 231 2.22 17.51 17.65
C ILE A 231 1.09 16.94 18.50
N LYS A 232 1.31 16.79 19.81
CA LYS A 232 0.26 16.32 20.72
C LYS A 232 -0.98 17.22 20.67
N ASP A 233 -0.78 18.53 20.69
CA ASP A 233 -1.86 19.51 20.60
C ASP A 233 -2.57 19.43 19.24
N LEU A 234 -1.81 19.30 18.15
CA LEU A 234 -2.37 19.14 16.80
C LEU A 234 -3.20 17.85 16.68
N LEU A 235 -2.69 16.71 17.15
CA LEU A 235 -3.44 15.44 17.15
C LEU A 235 -4.77 15.59 17.89
N THR A 236 -4.76 16.23 19.05
CA THR A 236 -5.97 16.48 19.83
C THR A 236 -6.98 17.31 19.02
N LYS A 237 -6.54 18.41 18.39
CA LYS A 237 -7.40 19.24 17.53
C LYS A 237 -7.97 18.45 16.34
N LEU A 238 -7.19 17.55 15.75
CA LEU A 238 -7.63 16.74 14.60
C LEU A 238 -8.74 15.72 14.95
N THR A 239 -8.93 15.42 16.24
CA THR A 239 -10.01 14.55 16.74
C THR A 239 -11.32 15.30 17.03
N TYR A 240 -11.32 16.63 17.02
CA TYR A 240 -12.55 17.40 17.26
C TYR A 240 -13.57 17.18 16.15
N ASP A 241 -14.87 17.20 16.52
CA ASP A 241 -15.97 16.95 15.59
C ASP A 241 -15.94 17.86 14.36
N ASP A 242 -15.55 19.13 14.54
CA ASP A 242 -15.42 20.07 13.42
C ASP A 242 -14.34 19.63 12.43
N ALA A 243 -13.19 19.17 12.91
CA ALA A 243 -12.11 18.67 12.06
C ALA A 243 -12.52 17.39 11.33
N VAL A 244 -13.27 16.51 12.00
CA VAL A 244 -13.83 15.28 11.39
C VAL A 244 -14.84 15.63 10.29
N ARG A 245 -15.80 16.52 10.59
CA ARG A 245 -16.82 16.99 9.64
C ARG A 245 -16.18 17.69 8.44
N GLN A 246 -15.17 18.52 8.67
CA GLN A 246 -14.45 19.18 7.59
C GLN A 246 -13.83 18.16 6.63
N ARG A 247 -13.13 17.14 7.15
CA ARG A 247 -12.57 16.08 6.30
C ARG A 247 -13.65 15.35 5.50
N GLN A 248 -14.76 14.97 6.15
CA GLN A 248 -15.88 14.32 5.47
C GLN A 248 -16.50 15.19 4.37
N PHE A 249 -16.59 16.50 4.60
CA PHE A 249 -17.11 17.45 3.64
C PHE A 249 -16.23 17.60 2.40
N TYR A 250 -14.90 17.61 2.54
CA TYR A 250 -14.00 17.83 1.41
C TYR A 250 -13.60 16.55 0.66
N GLN A 251 -13.99 15.37 1.14
CA GLN A 251 -13.92 14.12 0.37
C GLN A 251 -14.97 14.06 -0.77
N ASN A 252 -15.21 15.19 -1.45
CA ASN A 252 -16.24 15.33 -2.48
C ASN A 252 -15.65 15.25 -3.88
N GLY A 253 -16.12 14.27 -4.65
CA GLY A 253 -15.87 14.13 -6.08
C GLY A 253 -14.91 12.99 -6.43
N PRO A 254 -15.18 12.23 -7.51
CA PRO A 254 -14.38 11.06 -7.87
C PRO A 254 -12.93 11.37 -8.28
N GLU A 255 -12.62 12.63 -8.56
CA GLU A 255 -11.36 13.08 -9.17
C GLU A 255 -10.41 13.78 -8.19
N TYR A 256 -10.83 14.08 -6.96
CA TYR A 256 -10.02 14.91 -6.04
C TYR A 256 -8.64 14.31 -5.78
N LEU A 257 -8.55 12.99 -5.56
CA LEU A 257 -7.28 12.29 -5.35
C LEU A 257 -6.39 12.34 -6.59
N SER A 258 -6.96 12.19 -7.78
CA SER A 258 -6.19 12.24 -9.03
C SER A 258 -5.59 13.63 -9.25
N ASN A 259 -6.35 14.68 -8.95
CA ASN A 259 -5.86 16.07 -9.00
C ASN A 259 -4.78 16.31 -7.95
N LEU A 260 -4.97 15.83 -6.72
CA LEU A 260 -3.97 15.94 -5.66
C LEU A 260 -2.67 15.21 -6.02
N VAL A 261 -2.76 14.02 -6.64
CA VAL A 261 -1.60 13.30 -7.16
C VAL A 261 -0.83 14.18 -8.15
N LEU A 262 -1.49 14.79 -9.14
CA LEU A 262 -0.82 15.65 -10.12
C LEU A 262 -0.10 16.84 -9.45
N VAL A 263 -0.74 17.48 -8.48
CA VAL A 263 -0.14 18.58 -7.70
C VAL A 263 1.10 18.11 -6.95
N LEU A 264 1.03 16.99 -6.25
CA LEU A 264 2.14 16.47 -5.45
C LEU A 264 3.28 15.91 -6.30
N GLU A 265 2.97 15.35 -7.47
CA GLU A 265 3.99 14.95 -8.44
C GLU A 265 4.74 16.16 -8.98
N ASN A 266 4.06 17.26 -9.32
CA ASN A 266 4.72 18.50 -9.71
C ASN A 266 5.58 19.05 -8.56
N GLU A 267 5.04 19.08 -7.34
CA GLU A 267 5.77 19.55 -6.15
C GLU A 267 7.06 18.73 -5.91
N LEU A 268 6.99 17.41 -6.10
CA LEU A 268 8.14 16.52 -5.93
C LEU A 268 9.13 16.62 -7.10
N GLU A 269 8.65 16.81 -8.33
CA GLU A 269 9.49 17.07 -9.51
C GLU A 269 10.34 18.33 -9.31
N GLU A 270 9.73 19.42 -8.84
CA GLU A 270 10.41 20.68 -8.52
C GLU A 270 11.47 20.51 -7.43
N VAL A 271 11.15 19.79 -6.35
CA VAL A 271 12.07 19.60 -5.21
C VAL A 271 13.19 18.61 -5.53
N SER A 272 12.92 17.58 -6.32
CA SER A 272 13.90 16.53 -6.66
C SER A 272 14.78 16.88 -7.85
N GLY A 273 14.31 17.73 -8.76
CA GLY A 273 14.94 17.99 -10.06
C GLY A 273 14.84 16.82 -11.04
N ILE A 274 14.03 15.79 -10.76
CA ILE A 274 13.90 14.58 -11.57
C ILE A 274 12.59 14.62 -12.35
N LYS A 275 12.67 14.69 -13.69
CA LYS A 275 11.49 14.63 -14.57
C LYS A 275 10.84 13.24 -14.56
N ARG A 276 9.50 13.22 -14.69
CA ARG A 276 8.66 12.01 -14.67
C ARG A 276 8.85 11.05 -15.83
#